data_AF-A0A3S0CW13-F1
#
_entry.id   AF-A0A3S0CW13-F1
#
_cell.length_a   1.000
_cell.length_b   1.000
_cell.length_c   1.000
_cell.angle_alpha   90.00
_cell.angle_beta   90.00
_cell.angle_gamma   90.00
#
_symmetry.space_group_name_H-M   'P 1'
#
loop_
_entity.id
_entity.type
_entity.pdbx_description
1 polymer ?
#
loop_
_entity_poly.entity_id
_entity_poly.type
_entity_poly.pdbx_seq_one_letter_code
_entity_poly.pdbx_strand_id
1 'polypeptide(L)' 'MIDYSSWIGKQVRKKKKPFKSGKLINTVVGIVDHPYVIGKKAFIFVEDGSAVSCEKCFLVT' A
#
# COMPACT_ATOMS: atom_id res chain seq x y z
N MET A 1 -10.32 2.24 -14.49
CA MET A 1 -8.98 2.15 -13.86
C MET A 1 -9.11 2.64 -12.43
N ILE A 2 -8.51 1.96 -11.46
CA ILE A 2 -8.53 2.43 -10.07
C ILE A 2 -7.50 3.55 -9.95
N ASP A 3 -7.92 4.76 -9.59
CA ASP A 3 -7.00 5.84 -9.26
C ASP A 3 -6.49 5.67 -7.82
N TYR A 4 -5.32 5.04 -7.70
CA TYR A 4 -4.67 4.82 -6.41
C TYR A 4 -4.20 6.12 -5.74
N SER A 5 -4.02 7.19 -6.51
CA SER A 5 -3.59 8.50 -6.00
C SER A 5 -4.56 9.05 -4.96
N SER A 6 -5.86 8.82 -5.14
CA SER A 6 -6.92 9.17 -4.19
C SER A 6 -6.86 8.41 -2.85
N TRP A 7 -5.93 7.45 -2.69
CA TRP A 7 -5.73 6.67 -1.47
C TRP A 7 -4.57 7.20 -0.62
N ILE A 8 -3.80 8.17 -1.11
CA ILE A 8 -2.76 8.84 -0.32
C ILE A 8 -3.42 9.52 0.89
N GLY A 9 -2.84 9.30 2.08
CA GLY A 9 -3.39 9.73 3.37
C GLY A 9 -4.48 8.83 3.94
N LYS A 10 -4.93 7.79 3.22
CA LYS A 10 -5.94 6.84 3.69
C LYS A 10 -5.31 5.57 4.26
N GLN A 11 -6.11 4.85 5.04
CA GLN A 11 -5.73 3.55 5.60
C GLN A 11 -6.11 2.41 4.65
N VAL A 12 -5.18 1.47 4.47
CA VAL A 12 -5.39 0.28 3.66
C VAL A 12 -5.02 -0.97 4.45
N ARG A 13 -5.67 -2.08 4.12
CA ARG A 13 -5.41 -3.39 4.69
C ARG A 13 -4.98 -4.40 3.65
N LYS A 14 -4.27 -5.43 4.11
CA LYS A 14 -3.99 -6.65 3.33
C LYS A 14 -5.03 -7.72 3.68
N LYS A 15 -5.37 -8.56 2.69
CA LYS A 15 -6.44 -9.56 2.84
C LYS A 15 -6.17 -10.67 3.85
N LYS A 16 -4.94 -11.18 3.91
CA LYS A 16 -4.62 -12.42 4.66
C LYS A 16 -3.35 -12.37 5.51
N LYS A 17 -2.43 -11.45 5.23
CA LYS A 17 -1.12 -11.38 5.91
C LYS A 17 -0.86 -9.97 6.40
N PRO A 18 -0.29 -9.79 7.61
CA PRO A 18 0.11 -8.48 8.09
C PRO A 18 1.14 -7.83 7.15
N PHE A 19 1.29 -6.52 7.31
CA PHE A 19 2.38 -5.73 6.76
C PHE A 19 3.70 -6.07 7.48
N LYS A 20 4.81 -5.52 7.00
CA LYS A 20 6.13 -5.73 7.63
C LYS A 20 6.17 -5.15 9.05
N SER A 21 5.38 -4.10 9.32
CA SER A 21 5.11 -3.59 10.67
C SER A 21 4.44 -4.59 11.63
N GLY A 22 3.93 -5.73 11.14
CA GLY A 22 3.10 -6.64 11.92
C GLY A 22 1.63 -6.20 12.02
N LYS A 23 1.28 -4.99 11.56
CA LYS A 23 -0.10 -4.50 11.55
C LYS A 23 -0.88 -5.06 10.36
N LEU A 24 -2.20 -5.15 10.48
CA LEU A 24 -3.10 -5.52 9.36
C LEU A 24 -3.54 -4.32 8.54
N ILE A 25 -3.40 -3.11 9.09
CA ILE A 25 -3.79 -1.82 8.52
C ILE A 25 -2.57 -0.89 8.62
N ASN A 26 -2.23 -0.24 7.51
CA ASN A 26 -1.20 0.79 7.45
C ASN A 26 -1.74 2.01 6.68
N THR A 27 -1.09 3.15 6.85
CA THR A 27 -1.48 4.44 6.27
C THR A 27 -0.62 4.74 5.05
N VAL A 28 -1.24 4.98 3.90
CA VAL A 28 -0.54 5.27 2.64
C VAL A 28 0.05 6.67 2.70
N VAL A 29 1.37 6.80 2.54
CA VAL A 29 2.05 8.10 2.45
C VAL A 29 2.30 8.52 1.01
N GLY A 30 2.39 7.56 0.09
CA GLY A 30 2.69 7.85 -1.30
C GLY A 30 2.67 6.61 -2.19
N ILE A 31 2.92 6.84 -3.47
CA ILE A 31 2.95 5.81 -4.51
C ILE A 31 4.28 5.90 -5.24
N VAL A 32 4.92 4.76 -5.42
CA VAL A 32 6.16 4.62 -6.19
C VAL A 32 6.02 3.50 -7.21
N ASP A 33 6.97 3.44 -8.15
CA ASP A 33 7.16 2.25 -8.96
C ASP A 33 7.67 1.10 -8.10
N HIS A 34 7.11 -0.08 -8.29
CA HIS A 34 7.39 -1.24 -7.46
C HIS A 34 8.83 -1.70 -7.71
N PRO A 35 9.71 -1.71 -6.69
CA PRO A 35 11.15 -1.89 -6.89
C PRO A 35 11.53 -3.24 -7.51
N TYR A 36 10.68 -4.26 -7.31
CA TYR A 36 10.91 -5.62 -7.79
C TYR A 36 9.96 -6.07 -8.90
N VAL A 37 8.97 -5.25 -9.30
CA VAL A 37 7.96 -5.65 -10.28
C VAL A 37 7.76 -4.53 -11.29
N ILE A 38 8.39 -4.70 -12.45
CA ILE A 38 8.42 -3.72 -13.54
C ILE A 38 6.98 -3.41 -14.00
N GLY A 39 6.68 -2.12 -14.17
CA GLY A 39 5.38 -1.64 -14.64
C GLY A 39 4.25 -1.63 -13.62
N LYS A 40 4.52 -2.00 -12.36
CA LYS A 40 3.52 -1.95 -11.28
C LYS A 40 3.81 -0.82 -10.30
N LYS A 41 2.74 -0.27 -9.73
CA LYS A 41 2.81 0.71 -8.63
C LYS A 41 2.74 0.03 -7.27
N ALA A 42 3.39 0.64 -6.29
CA ALA A 42 3.39 0.22 -4.89
C ALA A 42 3.06 1.40 -3.98
N PHE A 43 2.29 1.13 -2.92
CA PHE A 43 2.09 2.06 -1.82
C PHE A 43 3.28 2.03 -0.88
N ILE A 44 3.70 3.21 -0.43
CA ILE A 44 4.61 3.36 0.71
C ILE A 44 3.78 3.66 1.96
N PHE A 45 4.19 3.12 3.10
CA PHE A 45 3.51 3.30 4.38
C PHE A 45 4.30 4.12 5.38
N VAL A 46 3.60 4.95 6.16
CA VAL A 46 4.20 5.78 7.23
C VAL A 46 4.82 4.92 8.32
N GLU A 47 4.22 3.77 8.63
CA GLU A 47 4.54 2.97 9.80
C GLU A 47 5.89 2.24 9.72
N ASP A 48 6.31 1.86 8.52
CA ASP A 48 7.48 0.99 8.35
C ASP A 48 8.27 1.26 7.05
N GLY A 49 7.86 2.25 6.25
CA GLY A 49 8.52 2.61 5.00
C GLY A 49 8.50 1.52 3.93
N SER A 50 7.78 0.41 4.13
CA SER A 50 7.72 -0.65 3.12
C SER A 50 6.90 -0.24 1.92
N ALA A 51 7.29 -0.80 0.77
CA ALA A 51 6.55 -0.69 -0.48
C ALA A 51 5.76 -1.98 -0.73
N VAL A 52 4.44 -1.89 -0.90
CA VAL A 52 3.57 -3.04 -1.24
C VAL A 52 2.75 -2.72 -2.48
N SER A 53 2.64 -3.67 -3.41
CA SER A 53 1.89 -3.50 -4.66
C SER A 53 0.45 -3.01 -4.40
N CYS A 54 0.02 -1.96 -5.10
CA CYS A 54 -1.27 -1.31 -4.85
C CYS A 54 -2.45 -2.29 -4.97
N GLU A 55 -2.38 -3.21 -5.94
CA GLU A 55 -3.38 -4.25 -6.20
C GLU A 55 -3.60 -5.25 -5.04
N LYS A 56 -2.66 -5.33 -4.09
CA LYS A 56 -2.75 -6.21 -2.91
C LYS A 56 -3.39 -5.54 -1.70
N CYS A 57 -3.64 -4.24 -1.80
CA CYS A 57 -4.18 -3.40 -0.74
C CYS A 57 -5.64 -3.08 -1.01
N PHE A 58 -6.41 -3.00 0.07
CA PHE A 58 -7.84 -2.68 0.04
C PHE A 58 -8.07 -1.50 0.99
N LEU A 59 -8.81 -0.48 0.56
CA LEU A 59 -9.22 0.60 1.45
C LEU A 59 -9.94 0.03 2.67
N VAL A 60 -9.60 0.57 3.83
CA VAL A 60 -10.42 0.43 5.03
C VAL A 60 -11.50 1.48 4.90
N THR A 61 -12.75 1.04 4.71
CA THR A 61 -13.94 1.91 4.68
C THR A 61 -14.27 2.44 6.06
#